data_AF-A0A7V4UIA3-F1
#
_entry.id   AF-A0A7V4UIA3-F1
#
_cell.length_a   1.000
_cell.length_b   1.000
_cell.length_c   1.000
_cell.angle_alpha   90.00
_cell.angle_beta   90.00
_cell.angle_gamma   90.00
#
_symmetry.space_group_name_H-M   'P 1'
#
loop_
_entity.id
_entity.type
_entity.pdbx_description
1 polymer ?
#
loop_
_entity_poly.entity_id
_entity_poly.type
_entity_poly.pdbx_seq_one_letter_code
_entity_poly.pdbx_strand_id
1 'polypeptide(L)'
;MRKMLRHNRLFITSLIVLILVIIGHFYYFLDRQNRVQMIEGLAQNDPQQLELQLQKMVTGYPIEAMVPFIAKQDPIVAGFIIGIAKKESNWGKRVPLLDGKDCFNYWGFRGGGDLVTRDGYTCFDSPAEAVEVVGNRISQLVYEYNLDTPNKMIVWKCGSTCAGHDAYGVKKWISDVNLYFQKIIN
;
A
#
# COMPACT_ATOMS: atom_id res chain seq x y z
N MET A 1 3.30 -29.51 -67.58
CA MET A 1 2.99 -28.29 -66.81
C MET A 1 2.03 -28.45 -65.62
N ARG A 2 0.90 -29.20 -65.71
CA ARG A 2 -0.08 -29.30 -64.59
C ARG A 2 0.42 -29.95 -63.28
N LYS A 3 1.40 -30.89 -63.33
CA LYS A 3 1.97 -31.53 -62.13
C LYS A 3 2.83 -30.58 -61.26
N MET A 4 3.55 -29.66 -61.90
CA MET A 4 4.47 -28.72 -61.23
C MET A 4 3.69 -27.63 -60.45
N LEU A 5 2.57 -27.16 -61.01
CA LEU A 5 1.65 -26.22 -60.36
C LEU A 5 0.91 -26.80 -59.14
N ARG A 6 0.68 -28.12 -59.09
CA ARG A 6 0.05 -28.80 -57.94
C ARG A 6 0.98 -28.90 -56.73
N HIS A 7 2.28 -29.17 -56.95
CA HIS A 7 3.27 -29.24 -55.86
C HIS A 7 3.45 -27.89 -55.16
N ASN A 8 3.48 -26.79 -55.93
CA ASN A 8 3.66 -25.45 -55.37
C ASN A 8 2.44 -25.00 -54.52
N ARG A 9 1.22 -25.39 -54.93
CA ARG A 9 0.00 -25.11 -54.15
C ARG A 9 -0.03 -25.86 -52.81
N LEU A 10 0.38 -27.13 -52.78
CA LEU A 10 0.44 -27.94 -51.56
C LEU A 10 1.47 -27.41 -50.54
N PHE A 11 2.59 -26.88 -51.04
CA PHE A 11 3.60 -26.25 -50.19
C PHE A 11 3.11 -24.95 -49.57
N ILE A 12 2.49 -24.07 -50.37
CA ILE A 12 1.95 -22.79 -49.89
C ILE A 12 0.83 -23.02 -48.87
N THR A 13 -0.08 -23.97 -49.10
CA THR A 13 -1.15 -24.27 -48.13
C THR A 13 -0.60 -24.80 -46.82
N SER A 14 0.43 -25.65 -46.87
CA SER A 14 1.07 -26.18 -45.65
C SER A 14 1.77 -25.07 -44.85
N LEU A 15 2.42 -24.12 -45.54
CA LEU A 15 3.06 -22.96 -44.91
C LEU A 15 2.03 -22.05 -44.23
N ILE A 16 0.90 -21.78 -44.88
CA ILE A 16 -0.18 -20.96 -44.31
C ILE A 16 -0.74 -21.63 -43.03
N VAL A 17 -1.00 -22.94 -43.07
CA VAL A 17 -1.49 -23.69 -41.90
C VAL A 17 -0.48 -23.62 -40.76
N LEU A 18 0.82 -23.82 -41.05
CA LEU A 18 1.88 -23.71 -40.04
C LEU A 18 1.92 -22.31 -39.41
N ILE A 19 1.82 -21.25 -40.23
CA ILE A 19 1.77 -19.86 -39.76
C ILE A 19 0.56 -19.64 -38.84
N LEU A 20 -0.63 -20.11 -39.22
CA LEU A 20 -1.84 -19.97 -38.41
C LEU A 20 -1.72 -20.72 -37.07
N VAL A 21 -1.08 -21.89 -37.05
CA VAL A 21 -0.80 -22.64 -35.81
C VAL A 21 0.17 -21.88 -34.92
N ILE A 22 1.25 -21.32 -35.49
CA ILE A 22 2.22 -20.50 -34.74
C ILE A 22 1.55 -19.25 -34.16
N ILE A 23 0.75 -18.55 -34.96
CA ILE A 23 -0.01 -17.38 -34.53
C ILE A 23 -0.98 -17.77 -33.41
N GLY A 24 -1.69 -18.89 -33.54
CA GLY A 24 -2.58 -19.41 -32.50
C GLY A 24 -1.85 -19.72 -31.19
N HIS A 25 -0.69 -20.38 -31.26
CA HIS A 25 0.15 -20.62 -30.08
C HIS A 25 0.68 -19.33 -29.46
N PHE A 26 1.05 -18.35 -30.27
CA PHE A 26 1.52 -17.05 -29.79
C PHE A 26 0.40 -16.30 -29.05
N TYR A 27 -0.80 -16.23 -29.61
CA TYR A 27 -1.95 -15.64 -28.92
C TYR A 27 -2.30 -16.38 -27.63
N TYR A 28 -2.30 -17.72 -27.66
CA TYR A 28 -2.53 -18.53 -26.46
C TYR A 28 -1.47 -18.27 -25.37
N PHE A 29 -0.20 -18.12 -25.76
CA PHE A 29 0.88 -17.79 -24.85
C PHE A 29 0.71 -16.41 -24.21
N LEU A 30 0.39 -15.38 -25.00
CA LEU A 30 0.14 -14.03 -24.50
C LEU A 30 -1.06 -13.99 -23.54
N ASP A 31 -2.17 -14.64 -23.90
CA ASP A 31 -3.37 -14.74 -23.05
C ASP A 31 -3.06 -15.46 -21.73
N ARG A 32 -2.27 -16.53 -21.77
CA ARG A 32 -1.79 -17.20 -20.56
C ARG A 32 -0.92 -16.30 -19.70
N GLN A 33 0.02 -15.56 -20.27
CA GLN A 33 0.90 -14.65 -19.52
C GLN A 33 0.09 -13.53 -18.84
N ASN A 34 -0.86 -12.94 -19.56
CA ASN A 34 -1.76 -11.92 -19.01
C ASN A 34 -2.60 -12.46 -17.86
N ARG A 35 -3.14 -13.69 -17.97
CA ARG A 35 -3.89 -14.34 -16.88
C ARG A 35 -3.03 -14.57 -15.64
N VAL A 36 -1.78 -15.02 -15.80
CA VAL A 36 -0.85 -15.23 -14.68
C VAL A 36 -0.57 -13.91 -13.96
N GLN A 37 -0.27 -12.83 -14.70
CA GLN A 37 -0.03 -11.51 -14.11
C GLN A 37 -1.27 -10.97 -13.36
N MET A 38 -2.48 -11.18 -13.90
CA MET A 38 -3.70 -10.78 -13.19
C MET A 38 -3.93 -11.58 -11.91
N ILE A 39 -3.70 -12.90 -11.92
CA ILE A 39 -3.87 -13.75 -10.73
C ILE A 39 -2.84 -13.37 -9.65
N GLU A 40 -1.59 -13.11 -10.04
CA GLU A 40 -0.56 -12.61 -9.11
C GLU A 40 -0.95 -11.25 -8.52
N GLY A 41 -1.47 -10.33 -9.35
CA GLY A 41 -1.97 -9.03 -8.88
C GLY A 41 -3.16 -9.15 -7.92
N LEU A 42 -4.09 -10.09 -8.16
CA LEU A 42 -5.21 -10.34 -7.25
C LEU A 42 -4.74 -10.99 -5.94
N ALA A 43 -3.75 -11.88 -5.99
CA ALA A 43 -3.17 -12.50 -4.81
C ALA A 43 -2.41 -11.48 -3.95
N GLN A 44 -1.65 -10.57 -4.56
CA GLN A 44 -0.96 -9.50 -3.83
C GLN A 44 -1.92 -8.46 -3.22
N ASN A 45 -3.09 -8.27 -3.82
CA ASN A 45 -4.13 -7.39 -3.29
C ASN A 45 -5.16 -8.13 -2.42
N ASP A 46 -4.88 -9.36 -2.00
CA ASP A 46 -5.75 -10.12 -1.11
C ASP A 46 -5.71 -9.53 0.32
N PRO A 47 -6.81 -8.96 0.83
CA PRO A 47 -6.86 -8.41 2.18
C PRO A 47 -6.45 -9.42 3.26
N GLN A 48 -6.70 -10.72 3.04
CA GLN A 48 -6.30 -11.75 4.01
C GLN A 48 -4.78 -11.95 4.07
N GLN A 49 -4.09 -11.88 2.92
CA GLN A 49 -2.63 -11.94 2.90
C GLN A 49 -2.02 -10.71 3.56
N LEU A 50 -2.55 -9.53 3.25
CA LEU A 50 -2.14 -8.28 3.88
C LEU A 50 -2.35 -8.35 5.40
N GLU A 51 -3.52 -8.80 5.86
CA GLU A 51 -3.82 -8.96 7.28
C GLU A 51 -2.80 -9.88 7.98
N LEU A 52 -2.50 -11.04 7.40
CA LEU A 52 -1.51 -11.97 7.95
C LEU A 52 -0.10 -11.36 8.02
N GLN A 53 0.30 -10.62 6.98
CA GLN A 53 1.58 -9.92 6.93
C GLN A 53 1.67 -8.83 8.00
N LEU A 54 0.61 -8.02 8.13
CA LEU A 54 0.51 -6.98 9.14
C LEU A 54 0.54 -7.57 10.55
N GLN A 55 -0.26 -8.61 10.81
CA GLN A 55 -0.30 -9.30 12.10
C GLN A 55 1.09 -9.74 12.53
N LYS A 56 1.82 -10.45 11.66
CA LYS A 56 3.20 -10.90 11.92
C LYS A 56 4.15 -9.73 12.20
N MET A 57 3.97 -8.60 11.52
CA MET A 57 4.84 -7.44 11.66
C MET A 57 4.66 -6.73 13.00
N VAL A 58 3.43 -6.64 13.49
CA VAL A 58 3.07 -5.81 14.65
C VAL A 58 2.68 -6.60 15.89
N THR A 59 2.83 -7.94 15.87
CA THR A 59 2.54 -8.81 17.01
C THR A 59 3.22 -8.29 18.29
N GLY A 60 2.44 -8.15 19.37
CA GLY A 60 2.92 -7.67 20.67
C GLY A 60 3.04 -6.15 20.77
N TYR A 61 2.44 -5.39 19.83
CA TYR A 61 2.31 -3.94 19.90
C TYR A 61 0.83 -3.54 19.95
N PRO A 62 0.48 -2.40 20.57
CA PRO A 62 -0.93 -1.97 20.65
C PRO A 62 -1.64 -1.77 19.29
N ILE A 63 -0.91 -1.50 18.20
CA ILE A 63 -1.48 -1.44 16.85
C ILE A 63 -2.00 -2.79 16.33
N GLU A 64 -1.66 -3.91 16.97
CA GLU A 64 -2.17 -5.23 16.61
C GLU A 64 -3.71 -5.27 16.60
N ALA A 65 -4.35 -4.59 17.55
CA ALA A 65 -5.82 -4.48 17.61
C ALA A 65 -6.44 -3.73 16.42
N MET A 66 -5.62 -3.01 15.64
CA MET A 66 -6.06 -2.24 14.47
C MET A 66 -5.90 -3.01 13.15
N VAL A 67 -5.16 -4.12 13.15
CA VAL A 67 -4.80 -4.88 11.93
C VAL A 67 -6.00 -5.24 11.05
N PRO A 68 -7.14 -5.74 11.59
CA PRO A 68 -8.30 -6.08 10.76
C PRO A 68 -8.94 -4.89 10.04
N PHE A 69 -8.70 -3.66 10.52
CA PHE A 69 -9.18 -2.44 9.87
C PHE A 69 -8.15 -1.89 8.89
N ILE A 70 -6.85 -2.00 9.21
CA ILE A 70 -5.75 -1.56 8.34
C ILE A 70 -5.69 -2.43 7.08
N ALA A 71 -5.92 -3.74 7.20
CA ALA A 71 -5.89 -4.68 6.08
C ALA A 71 -7.00 -4.45 5.04
N LYS A 72 -8.04 -3.68 5.37
CA LYS A 72 -9.11 -3.29 4.45
C LYS A 72 -8.79 -2.04 3.64
N GLN A 73 -7.72 -1.33 3.99
CA GLN A 73 -7.26 -0.15 3.26
C GLN A 73 -6.53 -0.58 1.99
N ASP A 74 -6.42 0.34 1.03
CA ASP A 74 -5.49 0.16 -0.09
C ASP A 74 -4.06 -0.11 0.42
N PRO A 75 -3.28 -1.01 -0.22
CA PRO A 75 -1.94 -1.35 0.23
C PRO A 75 -1.03 -0.13 0.44
N ILE A 76 -1.07 0.89 -0.42
CA ILE A 76 -0.28 2.13 -0.28
C ILE A 76 -0.67 2.86 1.00
N VAL A 77 -1.97 2.99 1.26
CA VAL A 77 -2.50 3.62 2.46
C VAL A 77 -2.12 2.81 3.71
N ALA A 78 -2.28 1.49 3.68
CA ALA A 78 -1.86 0.59 4.76
C ALA A 78 -0.34 0.68 5.03
N GLY A 79 0.46 0.76 3.98
CA GLY A 79 1.90 0.99 4.04
C GLY A 79 2.26 2.25 4.81
N PHE A 80 1.58 3.36 4.51
CA PHE A 80 1.78 4.61 5.23
C PHE A 80 1.27 4.56 6.66
N ILE A 81 0.09 3.97 6.89
CA ILE A 81 -0.45 3.77 8.24
C ILE A 81 0.58 3.08 9.14
N ILE A 82 1.17 1.98 8.69
CA ILE A 82 2.12 1.20 9.48
C ILE A 82 3.46 1.91 9.64
N GLY A 83 3.97 2.51 8.55
CA GLY A 83 5.25 3.22 8.57
C GLY A 83 5.24 4.45 9.47
N ILE A 84 4.19 5.27 9.37
CA ILE A 84 4.01 6.46 10.20
C ILE A 84 3.78 6.05 11.66
N ALA A 85 2.93 5.06 11.93
CA ALA A 85 2.71 4.61 13.32
C ALA A 85 3.99 4.07 13.97
N LYS A 86 4.84 3.37 13.21
CA LYS A 86 6.15 2.97 13.74
C LYS A 86 6.98 4.18 14.15
N LYS A 87 6.98 5.20 13.30
CA LYS A 87 7.79 6.38 13.49
C LYS A 87 7.32 7.22 14.68
N GLU A 88 6.03 7.47 14.78
CA GLU A 88 5.46 8.43 15.73
C GLU A 88 5.26 7.85 17.13
N SER A 89 4.85 6.59 17.23
CA SER A 89 4.49 5.96 18.52
C SER A 89 5.22 4.66 18.80
N ASN A 90 6.11 4.21 17.89
CA ASN A 90 6.61 2.83 17.91
C ASN A 90 5.46 1.82 17.97
N TRP A 91 4.49 1.99 17.06
CA TRP A 91 3.28 1.16 16.96
C TRP A 91 2.42 1.15 18.24
N GLY A 92 2.30 2.31 18.88
CA GLY A 92 1.49 2.47 20.08
C GLY A 92 2.20 2.19 21.40
N LYS A 93 3.54 1.97 21.41
CA LYS A 93 4.30 1.91 22.68
C LYS A 93 4.44 3.26 23.37
N ARG A 94 4.29 4.36 22.62
CA ARG A 94 4.32 5.74 23.13
C ARG A 94 3.11 6.47 22.56
N VAL A 95 2.12 6.72 23.40
CA VAL A 95 0.81 7.21 22.95
C VAL A 95 0.38 8.43 23.75
N PRO A 96 -0.38 9.35 23.13
CA PRO A 96 -1.11 10.35 23.89
C PRO A 96 -2.14 9.65 24.78
N LEU A 97 -2.28 10.14 26.01
CA LEU A 97 -3.27 9.66 26.96
C LEU A 97 -4.25 10.78 27.29
N LEU A 98 -5.53 10.42 27.42
CA LEU A 98 -6.56 11.28 27.98
C LEU A 98 -7.08 10.63 29.25
N ASP A 99 -6.95 11.31 30.39
CA ASP A 99 -7.31 10.77 31.72
C ASP A 99 -6.70 9.39 32.02
N GLY A 100 -5.46 9.18 31.57
CA GLY A 100 -4.71 7.93 31.73
C GLY A 100 -5.12 6.80 30.76
N LYS A 101 -6.06 7.04 29.85
CA LYS A 101 -6.52 6.07 28.85
C LYS A 101 -5.85 6.31 27.50
N ASP A 102 -5.61 5.21 26.77
CA ASP A 102 -5.09 5.25 25.41
C ASP A 102 -6.11 5.92 24.47
N CYS A 103 -5.62 6.86 23.67
CA CYS A 103 -6.39 7.61 22.68
C CYS A 103 -6.47 6.93 21.30
N PHE A 104 -5.86 5.75 21.15
CA PHE A 104 -5.72 5.02 19.88
C PHE A 104 -5.06 5.85 18.77
N ASN A 105 -4.33 6.91 19.13
CA ASN A 105 -3.69 7.82 18.19
C ASN A 105 -2.20 7.51 18.10
N TYR A 106 -1.85 6.66 17.14
CA TYR A 106 -0.50 6.15 16.97
C TYR A 106 0.33 6.93 15.94
N TRP A 107 -0.27 7.95 15.32
CA TRP A 107 0.29 8.72 14.21
C TRP A 107 0.56 10.19 14.55
N GLY A 108 0.27 10.61 15.79
CA GLY A 108 0.38 12.01 16.20
C GLY A 108 -0.66 12.90 15.51
N PHE A 109 -1.82 12.35 15.17
CA PHE A 109 -2.87 13.05 14.43
C PHE A 109 -3.50 14.19 15.24
N ARG A 110 -3.77 15.33 14.58
CA ARG A 110 -4.30 16.56 15.17
C ARG A 110 -5.44 17.11 14.32
N GLY A 111 -6.56 16.39 14.27
CA GLY A 111 -7.73 16.75 13.46
C GLY A 111 -8.77 17.60 14.19
N GLY A 112 -8.60 17.83 15.50
CA GLY A 112 -9.65 18.39 16.35
C GLY A 112 -10.64 17.31 16.82
N GLY A 113 -11.84 17.74 17.24
CA GLY A 113 -12.91 16.90 17.80
C GLY A 113 -13.26 17.26 19.25
N ASP A 114 -14.25 16.54 19.81
CA ASP A 114 -14.72 16.78 21.18
C ASP A 114 -13.71 16.29 22.24
N LEU A 115 -12.88 15.29 21.89
CA LEU A 115 -11.86 14.72 22.76
C LEU A 115 -10.46 14.99 22.20
N VAL A 116 -9.74 15.89 22.87
CA VAL A 116 -8.35 16.22 22.57
C VAL A 116 -7.50 16.19 23.84
N THR A 117 -6.29 15.66 23.72
CA THR A 117 -5.31 15.75 24.81
C THR A 117 -4.86 17.20 25.03
N ARG A 118 -4.27 17.48 26.20
CA ARG A 118 -3.69 18.80 26.52
C ARG A 118 -2.73 19.32 25.46
N ASP A 119 -1.97 18.42 24.83
CA ASP A 119 -1.00 18.76 23.79
C ASP A 119 -1.64 18.85 22.39
N GLY A 120 -2.96 18.64 22.25
CA GLY A 120 -3.73 18.84 21.03
C GLY A 120 -3.86 17.62 20.11
N TYR A 121 -3.45 16.43 20.56
CA TYR A 121 -3.71 15.19 19.81
C TYR A 121 -5.16 14.79 19.91
N THR A 122 -5.77 14.41 18.78
CA THR A 122 -7.11 13.82 18.74
C THR A 122 -7.13 12.52 19.54
N CYS A 123 -8.17 12.31 20.35
CA CYS A 123 -8.41 11.08 21.07
C CYS A 123 -9.60 10.36 20.42
N PHE A 124 -9.36 9.18 19.85
CA PHE A 124 -10.39 8.38 19.18
C PHE A 124 -11.09 7.48 20.19
N ASP A 125 -12.36 7.16 19.93
CA ASP A 125 -13.15 6.28 20.78
C ASP A 125 -12.80 4.81 20.58
N SER A 126 -12.27 4.45 19.41
CA SER A 126 -11.95 3.06 19.09
C SER A 126 -10.78 2.88 18.10
N PRO A 127 -10.15 1.68 18.07
CA PRO A 127 -9.20 1.31 17.03
C PRO A 127 -9.75 1.44 15.60
N ALA A 128 -11.03 1.12 15.40
CA ALA A 128 -11.68 1.16 14.09
C ALA A 128 -11.81 2.61 13.58
N GLU A 129 -12.34 3.50 14.43
CA GLU A 129 -12.49 4.92 14.12
C GLU A 129 -11.12 5.56 13.84
N ALA A 130 -10.11 5.26 14.67
CA ALA A 130 -8.76 5.78 14.49
C ALA A 130 -8.19 5.43 13.11
N VAL A 131 -8.32 4.16 12.69
CA VAL A 131 -7.87 3.71 11.37
C VAL A 131 -8.68 4.32 10.24
N GLU A 132 -10.00 4.47 10.41
CA GLU A 132 -10.86 5.10 9.41
C GLU A 132 -10.48 6.56 9.17
N VAL A 133 -10.38 7.37 10.24
CA VAL A 133 -10.07 8.79 10.12
C VAL A 133 -8.66 9.01 9.57
N VAL A 134 -7.67 8.31 10.11
CA VAL A 134 -6.27 8.44 9.66
C VAL A 134 -6.09 7.87 8.25
N GLY A 135 -6.71 6.73 7.95
CA GLY A 135 -6.70 6.11 6.64
C GLY A 135 -7.31 7.02 5.58
N ASN A 136 -8.45 7.65 5.86
CA ASN A 136 -9.08 8.62 4.97
C ASN A 136 -8.19 9.83 4.71
N ARG A 137 -7.53 10.38 5.75
CA ARG A 137 -6.60 11.49 5.55
C ARG A 137 -5.39 11.09 4.71
N ILE A 138 -4.80 9.92 4.96
CA ILE A 138 -3.66 9.41 4.18
C ILE A 138 -4.09 9.14 2.73
N SER A 139 -5.23 8.50 2.53
CA SER A 139 -5.84 8.27 1.21
C SER A 139 -5.98 9.58 0.44
N GLN A 140 -6.50 10.63 1.08
CA GLN A 140 -6.57 11.97 0.49
C GLN A 140 -5.19 12.48 0.04
N LEU A 141 -4.18 12.40 0.91
CA LEU A 141 -2.81 12.82 0.60
C LEU A 141 -2.22 12.02 -0.57
N VAL A 142 -2.49 10.72 -0.64
CA VAL A 142 -2.01 9.84 -1.71
C VAL A 142 -2.70 10.17 -3.04
N TYR A 143 -4.03 10.17 -3.09
CA TYR A 143 -4.76 10.18 -4.35
C TYR A 143 -5.17 11.57 -4.83
N GLU A 144 -5.49 12.50 -3.93
CA GLU A 144 -5.85 13.87 -4.32
C GLU A 144 -4.61 14.75 -4.48
N TYR A 145 -3.58 14.54 -3.65
CA TYR A 145 -2.36 15.36 -3.64
C TYR A 145 -1.13 14.65 -4.23
N ASN A 146 -1.28 13.42 -4.72
CA ASN A 146 -0.22 12.64 -5.35
C ASN A 146 1.03 12.45 -4.47
N LEU A 147 0.84 12.28 -3.16
CA LEU A 147 1.90 12.08 -2.15
C LEU A 147 2.14 10.59 -1.84
N ASP A 148 2.23 9.79 -2.90
CA ASP A 148 2.32 8.33 -2.91
C ASP A 148 3.69 7.73 -2.52
N THR A 149 4.65 8.54 -2.08
CA THR A 149 5.97 8.06 -1.61
C THR A 149 6.33 8.64 -0.25
N PRO A 150 7.11 7.94 0.59
CA PRO A 150 7.56 8.46 1.89
C PRO A 150 8.26 9.82 1.83
N ASN A 151 8.96 10.13 0.73
CA ASN A 151 9.57 11.44 0.54
C ASN A 151 8.52 12.55 0.35
N LYS A 152 7.47 12.28 -0.43
CA LYS A 152 6.35 13.22 -0.63
C LYS A 152 5.44 13.31 0.60
N MET A 153 5.26 12.21 1.33
CA MET A 153 4.45 12.12 2.55
C MET A 153 5.04 12.89 3.74
N ILE A 154 6.18 13.56 3.57
CA ILE A 154 6.79 14.40 4.61
C ILE A 154 5.86 15.53 5.10
N VAL A 155 4.84 15.88 4.31
CA VAL A 155 3.74 16.78 4.70
C VAL A 155 3.06 16.33 5.99
N TRP A 156 2.99 15.03 6.28
CA TRP A 156 2.49 14.52 7.56
C TRP A 156 3.29 15.06 8.76
N LYS A 157 4.62 15.15 8.61
CA LYS A 157 5.53 15.62 9.65
C LYS A 157 5.58 17.15 9.76
N CYS A 158 5.70 17.82 8.62
CA CYS A 158 6.05 19.24 8.57
C CYS A 158 4.86 20.16 8.24
N GLY A 159 3.72 19.61 7.83
CA GLY A 159 2.69 20.41 7.17
C GLY A 159 3.19 20.96 5.83
N SER A 160 2.88 22.22 5.53
CA SER A 160 3.21 22.86 4.25
C SER A 160 4.69 23.19 4.06
N THR A 161 5.49 23.25 5.14
CA THR A 161 6.91 23.59 5.06
C THR A 161 7.69 22.94 6.20
N CYS A 162 8.88 22.40 5.90
CA CYS A 162 9.82 21.94 6.91
C CYS A 162 10.74 23.07 7.42
N ALA A 163 10.47 24.34 7.10
CA ALA A 163 11.23 25.47 7.63
C ALA A 163 11.13 25.50 9.17
N GLY A 164 12.27 25.34 9.86
CA GLY A 164 12.33 25.20 11.32
C GLY A 164 12.58 23.76 11.81
N HIS A 165 12.55 22.76 10.92
CA HIS A 165 12.99 21.41 11.24
C HIS A 165 14.45 21.19 10.88
N ASP A 166 15.14 20.40 11.71
CA ASP A 166 16.47 19.89 11.38
C ASP A 166 16.40 18.93 10.16
N ALA A 167 17.31 19.15 9.20
CA ALA A 167 17.37 18.40 7.96
C ALA A 167 17.68 16.91 8.20
N TYR A 168 18.50 16.59 9.22
CA TYR A 168 18.77 15.20 9.57
C TYR A 168 17.50 14.51 10.11
N GLY A 169 16.74 15.17 10.98
CA GLY A 169 15.47 14.68 11.51
C GLY A 169 14.42 14.43 10.43
N VAL A 170 14.34 15.30 9.40
CA VAL A 170 13.49 15.11 8.23
C VAL A 170 13.90 13.86 7.44
N LYS A 171 15.18 13.75 7.07
CA LYS A 171 15.71 12.58 6.33
C LYS A 171 15.50 11.29 7.10
N LYS A 172 15.74 11.31 8.41
CA LYS A 172 15.53 10.15 9.28
C LYS A 172 14.07 9.74 9.30
N TRP A 173 13.14 10.69 9.39
CA TRP A 173 11.71 10.39 9.36
C TRP A 173 11.30 9.68 8.07
N ILE A 174 11.74 10.21 6.91
CA ILE A 174 11.49 9.60 5.60
C ILE A 174 12.04 8.18 5.55
N SER A 175 13.28 7.98 6.00
CA SER A 175 13.93 6.67 6.03
C SER A 175 13.20 5.68 6.94
N ASP A 176 12.81 6.12 8.14
CA ASP A 176 12.10 5.28 9.11
C ASP A 176 10.73 4.84 8.55
N VAL A 177 9.97 5.75 7.95
CA VAL A 177 8.67 5.43 7.32
C VAL A 177 8.85 4.52 6.12
N ASN A 178 9.82 4.83 5.24
CA ASN A 178 10.08 4.05 4.04
C ASN A 178 10.44 2.59 4.35
N LEU A 179 11.20 2.34 5.42
CA LEU A 179 11.59 0.98 5.81
C LEU A 179 10.39 0.06 6.01
N TYR A 180 9.29 0.56 6.58
CA TYR A 180 8.10 -0.24 6.85
C TYR A 180 7.06 -0.16 5.73
N PHE A 181 6.96 0.99 5.07
CA PHE A 181 6.18 1.13 3.84
C PHE A 181 6.61 0.09 2.79
N GLN A 182 7.91 -0.01 2.51
CA GLN A 182 8.46 -0.95 1.52
C GLN A 182 8.30 -2.42 1.93
N LYS A 183 8.05 -2.72 3.20
CA LYS A 183 7.74 -4.09 3.65
C LYS A 183 6.31 -4.52 3.38
N ILE A 184 5.45 -3.59 2.96
CA ILE A 184 4.03 -3.81 2.64
C ILE A 184 3.80 -3.74 1.14
N ILE A 185 4.47 -2.80 0.45
CA ILE A 185 4.25 -2.55 -0.99
C ILE A 185 5.09 -3.45 -1.90
N ASN A 186 6.19 -4.05 -1.40
CA ASN A 186 7.07 -4.92 -2.20
C ASN A 186 6.78 -6.40 -2.02
#